data_AF-A0A661WS21-F1
#
_entry.id   AF-A0A661WS21-F1
#
_cell.length_a   1.000
_cell.length_b   1.000
_cell.length_c   1.000
_cell.angle_alpha   90.00
_cell.angle_beta   90.00
_cell.angle_gamma   90.00
#
_symmetry.space_group_name_H-M   'P 1'
#
loop_
_entity.id
_entity.type
_entity.pdbx_description
1 polymer ?
#
loop_
_entity_poly.entity_id
_entity_poly.type
_entity_poly.pdbx_seq_one_letter_code
_entity_poly.pdbx_strand_id
1 'polypeptide(L)'
;GVVFPYEFVIRAFRKDISLWTHPRPGLDYYGGIDISKGVGGDYSVITIVAYDKPRVQLVYQWKSDRRRIKQVVKEVLRLHDIWHVTKWFIDSNTLGAMPLEELQDQLGSNTIDGIGFQIKDKAEMVANMEMLLGDHQNPCHIFIPYDMEELKHQFKFYTKQLSKDGTKLKYSHPDWEGEHDDELESLMLACLCAKSIPTIDLECYFVDPIW
;
A
#
# COMPACT_ATOMS: atom_id res chain seq x y z
N GLY A 1 17.73 -2.82 -13.02
CA GLY A 1 18.43 -2.76 -11.71
C GLY A 1 17.41 -2.98 -10.61
N VAL A 2 17.85 -3.46 -9.44
CA VAL A 2 16.96 -3.56 -8.27
C VAL A 2 16.51 -2.15 -7.88
N VAL A 3 15.24 -2.02 -7.48
CA VAL A 3 14.64 -0.72 -7.11
C VAL A 3 15.06 -0.34 -5.70
N PHE A 4 14.82 -1.23 -4.73
CA PHE A 4 15.04 -0.96 -3.32
C PHE A 4 16.35 -1.58 -2.84
N PRO A 5 17.32 -0.78 -2.36
CA PRO A 5 18.54 -1.32 -1.75
C PRO A 5 18.17 -2.20 -0.54
N TYR A 6 18.59 -3.47 -0.57
CA TYR A 6 18.11 -4.48 0.37
C TYR A 6 18.50 -4.16 1.83
N GLU A 7 19.63 -3.48 2.02
CA GLU A 7 20.08 -2.98 3.32
C GLU A 7 19.12 -1.99 3.98
N PHE A 8 18.33 -1.23 3.20
CA PHE A 8 17.30 -0.33 3.72
C PHE A 8 15.98 -1.08 3.94
N VAL A 9 15.65 -2.01 3.04
CA VAL A 9 14.49 -2.90 3.17
C VAL A 9 14.51 -3.64 4.50
N ILE A 10 15.61 -4.29 4.87
CA ILE A 10 15.68 -5.10 6.10
C ILE A 10 15.43 -4.29 7.38
N ARG A 11 15.61 -2.96 7.37
CA ARG A 11 15.35 -2.10 8.55
C ARG A 11 13.84 -1.94 8.81
N ALA A 12 13.03 -2.05 7.76
CA ALA A 12 11.58 -1.99 7.86
C ALA A 12 11.00 -3.25 8.53
N PHE A 13 11.66 -4.41 8.40
CA PHE A 13 11.18 -5.68 8.93
C PHE A 13 11.58 -5.87 10.40
N ARG A 14 10.58 -5.95 11.27
CA ARG A 14 10.73 -5.83 12.73
C ARG A 14 10.19 -7.06 13.46
N LYS A 15 11.00 -7.64 14.35
CA LYS A 15 10.64 -8.86 15.12
C LYS A 15 9.72 -8.58 16.29
N ASP A 16 9.63 -7.32 16.71
CA ASP A 16 8.87 -6.82 17.84
C ASP A 16 7.44 -6.39 17.49
N ILE A 17 7.03 -6.56 16.23
CA ILE A 17 5.68 -6.24 15.76
C ILE A 17 5.07 -7.41 15.00
N SER A 18 3.74 -7.44 14.97
CA SER A 18 2.91 -8.41 14.24
C SER A 18 1.73 -7.68 13.60
N LEU A 19 1.05 -8.36 12.68
CA LEU A 19 -0.26 -7.92 12.20
C LEU A 19 -1.25 -7.90 13.38
N TRP A 20 -2.16 -6.93 13.37
CA TRP A 20 -3.18 -6.78 14.40
C TRP A 20 -4.48 -7.45 13.95
N THR A 21 -5.27 -7.87 14.93
CA THR A 21 -6.60 -8.45 14.68
C THR A 21 -7.73 -7.42 14.70
N HIS A 22 -7.47 -6.23 15.28
CA HIS A 22 -8.43 -5.15 15.47
C HIS A 22 -7.70 -3.80 15.41
N PRO A 23 -8.39 -2.70 15.05
CA PRO A 23 -7.81 -1.37 15.15
C PRO A 23 -7.55 -1.00 16.62
N ARG A 24 -6.58 -0.11 16.80
CA ARG A 24 -6.26 0.55 18.07
C ARG A 24 -6.80 1.99 18.05
N PRO A 25 -7.28 2.50 19.20
CA PRO A 25 -7.74 3.89 19.31
C PRO A 25 -6.62 4.91 19.02
N GLY A 26 -6.99 6.06 18.45
CA GLY A 26 -6.10 7.21 18.27
C GLY A 26 -5.12 7.12 17.09
N LEU A 27 -5.33 6.18 16.16
CA LEU A 27 -4.54 6.04 14.95
C LEU A 27 -5.44 6.17 13.72
N ASP A 28 -4.87 6.69 12.64
CA ASP A 28 -5.52 6.71 11.33
C ASP A 28 -5.14 5.46 10.54
N TYR A 29 -6.09 4.92 9.78
CA TYR A 29 -5.90 3.72 8.97
C TYR A 29 -6.09 4.03 7.50
N TYR A 30 -5.19 3.50 6.67
CA TYR A 30 -5.18 3.70 5.23
C TYR A 30 -5.07 2.37 4.51
N GLY A 31 -5.75 2.28 3.38
CA GLY A 31 -5.92 1.03 2.66
C GLY A 31 -5.34 1.05 1.26
N GLY A 32 -4.76 -0.07 0.85
CA GLY A 32 -4.30 -0.34 -0.51
C GLY A 32 -4.92 -1.64 -1.02
N ILE A 33 -5.39 -1.63 -2.26
CA ILE A 33 -6.08 -2.77 -2.88
C ILE A 33 -5.43 -3.06 -4.22
N ASP A 34 -4.85 -4.25 -4.35
CA ASP A 34 -4.37 -4.79 -5.61
C ASP A 34 -5.19 -6.02 -5.99
N ILE A 35 -5.64 -6.10 -7.23
CA ILE A 35 -6.57 -7.11 -7.71
C ILE A 35 -5.98 -7.85 -8.90
N SER A 36 -5.57 -9.10 -8.69
CA SER A 36 -5.21 -9.98 -9.79
C SER A 36 -6.34 -10.91 -10.27
N LYS A 37 -6.17 -11.44 -11.50
CA LYS A 37 -6.99 -12.48 -12.13
C LYS A 37 -6.83 -13.86 -11.47
N GLY A 38 -5.82 -14.05 -10.63
CA GLY A 38 -5.54 -15.35 -10.00
C GLY A 38 -5.15 -16.43 -11.00
N VAL A 39 -4.32 -16.09 -12.00
CA VAL A 39 -3.81 -17.00 -13.03
C VAL A 39 -2.29 -16.99 -12.96
N GLY A 40 -1.65 -18.12 -12.66
CA GLY A 40 -0.18 -18.18 -12.56
C GLY A 40 0.36 -17.97 -11.14
N GLY A 41 -0.51 -17.95 -10.14
CA GLY A 41 -0.13 -17.79 -8.74
C GLY A 41 -0.32 -16.37 -8.20
N ASP A 42 -0.87 -15.45 -8.98
CA ASP A 42 -1.17 -14.10 -8.53
C ASP A 42 -2.31 -14.08 -7.50
N TYR A 43 -2.32 -13.05 -6.66
CA TYR A 43 -3.32 -12.88 -5.62
C TYR A 43 -4.00 -11.50 -5.69
N SER A 44 -5.26 -11.43 -5.26
CA SER A 44 -5.81 -10.15 -4.81
C SER A 44 -5.33 -9.89 -3.38
N VAL A 45 -4.79 -8.70 -3.12
CA VAL A 45 -4.23 -8.33 -1.82
C VAL A 45 -4.86 -7.02 -1.33
N ILE A 46 -5.40 -7.05 -0.11
CA ILE A 46 -5.86 -5.87 0.62
C ILE A 46 -4.88 -5.62 1.76
N THR A 47 -4.29 -4.44 1.79
CA THR A 47 -3.35 -4.00 2.83
C THR A 47 -3.95 -2.86 3.62
N ILE A 48 -3.82 -2.89 4.95
CA ILE A 48 -4.12 -1.76 5.82
C ILE A 48 -2.85 -1.37 6.58
N VAL A 49 -2.56 -0.08 6.56
CA VAL A 49 -1.48 0.51 7.35
C VAL A 49 -2.08 1.43 8.41
N ALA A 50 -1.47 1.41 9.61
CA ALA A 50 -1.68 2.45 10.61
C ALA A 50 -0.68 3.59 10.35
N TYR A 51 -1.14 4.82 10.50
CA TYR A 51 -0.34 6.02 10.34
C TYR A 51 -0.31 6.83 11.63
N ASP A 52 0.90 7.11 12.10
CA ASP A 52 1.21 7.99 13.24
C ASP A 52 2.44 8.82 12.87
N LYS A 53 2.20 10.01 12.30
CA LYS A 53 3.18 10.79 11.53
C LYS A 53 4.55 10.88 12.24
N PRO A 54 5.67 10.62 11.54
CA PRO A 54 5.79 10.18 10.13
C PRO A 54 5.75 8.65 9.94
N ARG A 55 5.37 7.88 10.95
CA ARG A 55 5.48 6.42 10.97
C ARG A 55 4.29 5.77 10.29
N VAL A 56 4.59 4.77 9.48
CA VAL A 56 3.63 3.88 8.83
C VAL A 56 3.90 2.47 9.32
N GLN A 57 2.87 1.74 9.74
CA GLN A 57 3.02 0.33 10.11
C GLN A 57 2.05 -0.52 9.30
N LEU A 58 2.52 -1.62 8.70
CA LEU A 58 1.66 -2.67 8.18
C LEU A 58 0.94 -3.36 9.35
N VAL A 59 -0.38 -3.21 9.43
CA VAL A 59 -1.18 -3.72 10.54
C VAL A 59 -2.14 -4.83 10.13
N TYR A 60 -2.53 -4.91 8.87
CA TYR A 60 -3.37 -6.00 8.39
C TYR A 60 -3.10 -6.27 6.91
N GLN A 61 -3.17 -7.55 6.53
CA GLN A 61 -3.12 -7.97 5.15
C GLN A 61 -4.13 -9.11 4.95
N TRP A 62 -4.89 -9.03 3.87
CA TRP A 62 -5.73 -10.11 3.38
C TRP A 62 -5.29 -10.48 1.97
N LYS A 63 -5.23 -11.79 1.70
CA LYS A 63 -4.75 -12.36 0.44
C LYS A 63 -5.72 -13.42 -0.04
N SER A 64 -6.05 -13.39 -1.33
CA SER A 64 -6.96 -14.37 -1.94
C SER A 64 -6.53 -14.74 -3.35
N ASP A 65 -6.41 -16.04 -3.59
CA ASP A 65 -6.21 -16.65 -4.91
C ASP A 65 -7.51 -16.70 -5.73
N ARG A 66 -8.64 -16.35 -5.11
CA ARG A 66 -9.97 -16.52 -5.70
C ARG A 66 -10.30 -15.38 -6.63
N ARG A 67 -10.64 -15.75 -7.87
CA ARG A 67 -11.02 -14.88 -9.00
C ARG A 67 -12.31 -14.07 -8.84
N ARG A 68 -12.87 -13.94 -7.63
CA ARG A 68 -14.19 -13.35 -7.43
C ARG A 68 -14.02 -11.93 -6.91
N ILE A 69 -14.03 -10.97 -7.83
CA ILE A 69 -14.07 -9.52 -7.56
C ILE A 69 -15.10 -9.18 -6.46
N LYS A 70 -16.29 -9.80 -6.48
CA LYS A 70 -17.32 -9.61 -5.44
C LYS A 70 -16.85 -9.96 -4.02
N GLN A 71 -15.92 -10.90 -3.87
CA GLN A 71 -15.34 -11.23 -2.57
C GLN A 71 -14.38 -10.15 -2.11
N VAL A 72 -13.58 -9.57 -3.02
CA VAL A 72 -12.72 -8.43 -2.73
C VAL A 72 -13.57 -7.24 -2.27
N VAL A 73 -14.61 -6.87 -3.03
CA VAL A 73 -15.53 -5.78 -2.65
C VAL A 73 -16.13 -6.02 -1.27
N LYS A 74 -16.70 -7.20 -1.03
CA LYS A 74 -17.29 -7.55 0.27
C LYS A 74 -16.25 -7.45 1.41
N GLU A 75 -15.03 -7.88 1.16
CA GLU A 75 -13.96 -7.85 2.15
C GLU A 75 -13.50 -6.42 2.44
N VAL A 76 -13.35 -5.57 1.42
CA VAL A 76 -13.05 -4.15 1.60
C VAL A 76 -14.13 -3.46 2.44
N LEU A 77 -15.41 -3.68 2.15
CA LEU A 77 -16.51 -3.12 2.93
C LEU A 77 -16.47 -3.58 4.39
N ARG A 78 -16.25 -4.88 4.62
CA ARG A 78 -16.11 -5.45 5.96
C ARG A 78 -14.93 -4.84 6.72
N LEU A 79 -13.79 -4.68 6.05
CA LEU A 79 -12.59 -4.13 6.65
C LEU A 79 -12.72 -2.63 6.91
N HIS A 80 -13.37 -1.88 6.03
CA HIS A 80 -13.65 -0.47 6.24
C HIS A 80 -14.52 -0.26 7.49
N ASP A 81 -15.56 -1.09 7.69
CA ASP A 81 -16.41 -1.04 8.88
C ASP A 81 -15.63 -1.36 10.17
N ILE A 82 -14.76 -2.38 10.15
CA ILE A 82 -13.99 -2.79 11.33
C ILE A 82 -12.88 -1.82 11.68
N TRP A 83 -12.13 -1.36 10.67
CA TRP A 83 -10.90 -0.58 10.87
C TRP A 83 -11.13 0.92 10.80
N HIS A 84 -12.33 1.36 10.40
CA HIS A 84 -12.65 2.76 10.14
C HIS A 84 -11.60 3.42 9.22
N VAL A 85 -11.27 2.73 8.12
CA VAL A 85 -10.22 3.18 7.18
C VAL A 85 -10.58 4.54 6.61
N THR A 86 -9.73 5.52 6.85
CA THR A 86 -9.91 6.92 6.45
C THR A 86 -10.00 7.05 4.93
N LYS A 87 -9.11 6.36 4.23
CA LYS A 87 -9.06 6.39 2.76
C LYS A 87 -8.45 5.12 2.18
N TRP A 88 -8.95 4.73 1.02
CA TRP A 88 -8.48 3.60 0.22
C TRP A 88 -7.92 4.07 -1.12
N PHE A 89 -6.84 3.44 -1.56
CA PHE A 89 -6.43 3.42 -2.97
C PHE A 89 -6.55 2.01 -3.52
N ILE A 90 -7.03 1.91 -4.75
CA ILE A 90 -7.16 0.66 -5.51
C ILE A 90 -6.43 0.81 -6.84
N ASP A 91 -5.68 -0.20 -7.28
CA ASP A 91 -5.27 -0.25 -8.69
C ASP A 91 -6.52 -0.29 -9.56
N SER A 92 -6.81 0.79 -10.27
CA SER A 92 -7.99 0.91 -11.11
C SER A 92 -7.77 0.40 -12.53
N ASN A 93 -6.56 -0.09 -12.85
CA ASN A 93 -6.30 -0.68 -14.14
C ASN A 93 -7.02 -2.01 -14.32
N THR A 94 -7.54 -2.21 -15.52
CA THR A 94 -8.12 -3.48 -15.99
C THR A 94 -9.24 -4.03 -15.10
N LEU A 95 -8.91 -4.88 -14.12
CA LEU A 95 -9.86 -5.52 -13.21
C LEU A 95 -10.38 -4.59 -12.12
N GLY A 96 -9.64 -3.54 -11.79
CA GLY A 96 -9.94 -2.65 -10.67
C GLY A 96 -11.09 -1.67 -10.91
N ALA A 97 -11.36 -1.32 -12.18
CA ALA A 97 -12.32 -0.28 -12.53
C ALA A 97 -13.75 -0.58 -12.05
N MET A 98 -14.23 -1.81 -12.28
CA MET A 98 -15.56 -2.23 -11.82
C MET A 98 -15.70 -2.26 -10.27
N PRO A 99 -14.79 -2.92 -9.52
CA PRO A 99 -14.84 -2.87 -8.07
C PRO A 99 -14.67 -1.46 -7.50
N LEU A 100 -13.89 -0.57 -8.15
CA LEU A 100 -13.80 0.83 -7.75
C LEU A 100 -15.17 1.52 -7.82
N GLU A 101 -15.88 1.41 -8.95
CA GLU A 101 -17.22 2.00 -9.11
C GLU A 101 -18.18 1.51 -8.02
N GLU A 102 -18.23 0.18 -7.80
CA GLU A 102 -19.08 -0.42 -6.77
C GLU A 102 -18.70 0.05 -5.35
N LEU A 103 -17.40 0.19 -5.06
CA LEU A 103 -16.93 0.66 -3.75
C LEU A 103 -17.19 2.17 -3.57
N GLN A 104 -17.11 2.98 -4.62
CA GLN A 104 -17.45 4.40 -4.57
C GLN A 104 -18.94 4.62 -4.29
N ASP A 105 -19.81 3.78 -4.86
CA ASP A 105 -21.25 3.82 -4.59
C ASP A 105 -21.57 3.50 -3.11
N GLN A 106 -20.78 2.63 -2.48
CA GLN A 106 -21.02 2.15 -1.11
C GLN A 106 -20.31 3.00 -0.04
N LEU A 107 -19.09 3.48 -0.32
CA LEU A 107 -18.23 4.20 0.63
C LEU A 107 -18.20 5.71 0.40
N GLY A 108 -18.64 6.17 -0.77
CA GLY A 108 -18.50 7.54 -1.24
C GLY A 108 -17.17 7.79 -1.96
N SER A 109 -17.21 8.67 -2.97
CA SER A 109 -16.06 8.99 -3.84
C SER A 109 -14.89 9.67 -3.14
N ASN A 110 -15.09 10.21 -1.93
CA ASN A 110 -13.99 10.81 -1.14
C ASN A 110 -13.21 9.77 -0.32
N THR A 111 -13.77 8.57 -0.16
CA THR A 111 -13.24 7.51 0.71
C THR A 111 -12.38 6.52 -0.06
N ILE A 112 -12.59 6.37 -1.37
CA ILE A 112 -11.83 5.47 -2.23
C ILE A 112 -11.56 6.09 -3.61
N ASP A 113 -10.28 6.10 -3.99
CA ASP A 113 -9.81 6.57 -5.29
C ASP A 113 -9.08 5.47 -6.05
N GLY A 114 -9.20 5.52 -7.37
CA GLY A 114 -8.45 4.66 -8.28
C GLY A 114 -7.09 5.25 -8.64
N ILE A 115 -6.05 4.43 -8.54
CA ILE A 115 -4.72 4.73 -9.08
C ILE A 115 -4.57 4.00 -10.40
N GLY A 116 -4.29 4.74 -11.48
CA GLY A 116 -4.27 4.19 -12.83
C GLY A 116 -3.01 3.42 -13.20
N PHE A 117 -2.11 3.14 -12.24
CA PHE A 117 -0.87 2.36 -12.41
C PHE A 117 -0.07 2.66 -13.69
N GLN A 118 -0.15 3.90 -14.17
CA GLN A 118 0.66 4.37 -15.27
C GLN A 118 2.11 4.49 -14.80
N ILE A 119 3.06 4.64 -15.73
CA ILE A 119 4.49 4.78 -15.40
C ILE A 119 4.73 5.86 -14.32
N LYS A 120 3.99 6.98 -14.41
CA LYS A 120 4.07 8.07 -13.42
C LYS A 120 3.56 7.65 -12.04
N ASP A 121 2.48 6.88 -11.98
CA ASP A 121 1.84 6.47 -10.72
C ASP A 121 2.74 5.44 -10.02
N LYS A 122 3.26 4.45 -10.76
CA LYS A 122 4.26 3.50 -10.22
C LYS A 122 5.53 4.20 -9.76
N ALA A 123 6.01 5.21 -10.49
CA ALA A 123 7.19 5.98 -10.08
C ALA A 123 6.93 6.75 -8.78
N GLU A 124 5.74 7.32 -8.61
CA GLU A 124 5.36 8.03 -7.38
C GLU A 124 5.24 7.07 -6.18
N MET A 125 4.62 5.89 -6.39
CA MET A 125 4.55 4.83 -5.39
C MET A 125 5.94 4.38 -4.93
N VAL A 126 6.84 4.13 -5.89
CA VAL A 126 8.23 3.74 -5.62
C VAL A 126 8.97 4.85 -4.87
N ALA A 127 8.87 6.10 -5.32
CA ALA A 127 9.52 7.23 -4.67
C ALA A 127 9.03 7.42 -3.23
N ASN A 128 7.72 7.26 -2.99
CA ASN A 128 7.15 7.29 -1.65
C ASN A 128 7.70 6.17 -0.77
N MET A 129 7.81 4.96 -1.31
CA MET A 129 8.38 3.82 -0.58
C MET A 129 9.87 4.01 -0.27
N GLU A 130 10.67 4.54 -1.20
CA GLU A 130 12.07 4.89 -0.96
C GLU A 130 12.21 5.91 0.18
N MET A 131 11.36 6.94 0.22
CA MET A 131 11.33 7.91 1.33
C MET A 131 11.00 7.25 2.67
N LEU A 132 10.06 6.31 2.69
CA LEU A 132 9.67 5.60 3.91
C LEU A 132 10.73 4.61 4.39
N LEU A 133 11.41 3.93 3.47
CA LEU A 133 12.53 3.05 3.80
C LEU A 133 13.72 3.84 4.37
N GLY A 134 13.88 5.08 3.93
CA GLY A 134 14.99 5.96 4.31
C GLY A 134 16.32 5.48 3.74
N ASP A 135 17.41 6.06 4.22
CA ASP A 135 18.76 5.76 3.76
C ASP A 135 19.78 5.89 4.92
N HIS A 136 21.06 6.12 4.62
CA HIS A 136 22.09 6.34 5.64
C HIS A 136 21.94 7.67 6.39
N GLN A 137 21.26 8.65 5.82
CA GLN A 137 21.03 10.00 6.36
C GLN A 137 19.63 10.14 6.96
N ASN A 138 18.66 9.37 6.45
CA ASN A 138 17.25 9.46 6.78
C ASN A 138 16.77 8.19 7.51
N PRO A 139 16.03 8.33 8.64
CA PRO A 139 15.53 7.18 9.38
C PRO A 139 14.47 6.40 8.59
N CYS A 140 14.30 5.14 8.96
CA CYS A 140 13.21 4.32 8.44
C CYS A 140 11.89 4.71 9.12
N HIS A 141 10.85 4.90 8.31
CA HIS A 141 9.51 5.34 8.72
C HIS A 141 8.43 4.30 8.46
N ILE A 142 8.73 3.20 7.76
CA ILE A 142 7.81 2.08 7.55
C ILE A 142 8.22 0.87 8.40
N PHE A 143 7.24 0.25 9.06
CA PHE A 143 7.45 -0.94 9.88
C PHE A 143 6.55 -2.10 9.43
N ILE A 144 7.18 -3.24 9.19
CA ILE A 144 6.57 -4.45 8.63
C ILE A 144 6.91 -5.63 9.56
N PRO A 145 5.95 -6.51 9.90
CA PRO A 145 6.23 -7.73 10.66
C PRO A 145 7.33 -8.58 10.01
N TYR A 146 8.25 -9.09 10.84
CA TYR A 146 9.42 -9.80 10.34
C TYR A 146 9.10 -11.11 9.61
N ASP A 147 7.96 -11.75 9.89
CA ASP A 147 7.55 -13.04 9.32
C ASP A 147 6.91 -12.95 7.91
N MET A 148 6.84 -11.75 7.33
CA MET A 148 6.32 -11.50 5.98
C MET A 148 7.35 -11.87 4.89
N GLU A 149 7.70 -13.15 4.78
CA GLU A 149 8.77 -13.64 3.88
C GLU A 149 8.49 -13.39 2.39
N GLU A 150 7.23 -13.55 1.95
CA GLU A 150 6.83 -13.27 0.58
C GLU A 150 7.09 -11.80 0.23
N LEU A 151 6.60 -10.88 1.06
CA LEU A 151 6.83 -9.45 0.89
C LEU A 151 8.34 -9.09 0.90
N LYS A 152 9.16 -9.71 1.76
CA LYS A 152 10.63 -9.53 1.71
C LYS A 152 11.22 -9.93 0.38
N HIS A 153 10.76 -11.06 -0.16
CA HIS A 153 11.19 -11.58 -1.46
C HIS A 153 10.80 -10.62 -2.58
N GLN A 154 9.56 -10.13 -2.58
CA GLN A 154 9.08 -9.12 -3.54
C GLN A 154 9.94 -7.86 -3.51
N PHE A 155 10.25 -7.31 -2.33
CA PHE A 155 11.15 -6.16 -2.21
C PHE A 155 12.54 -6.42 -2.81
N LYS A 156 13.11 -7.60 -2.54
CA LYS A 156 14.48 -7.96 -2.94
C LYS A 156 14.64 -8.03 -4.46
N PHE A 157 13.62 -8.52 -5.16
CA PHE A 157 13.69 -8.78 -6.59
C PHE A 157 12.94 -7.76 -7.42
N TYR A 158 12.22 -6.80 -6.82
CA TYR A 158 11.57 -5.73 -7.56
C TYR A 158 12.58 -4.92 -8.40
N THR A 159 12.35 -4.85 -9.71
CA THR A 159 13.29 -4.24 -10.66
C THR A 159 12.72 -3.04 -11.37
N LYS A 160 13.62 -2.12 -11.74
CA LYS A 160 13.39 -1.07 -12.74
C LYS A 160 14.15 -1.39 -14.01
N GLN A 161 13.45 -1.31 -15.15
CA GLN A 161 14.01 -1.52 -16.49
C GLN A 161 13.68 -0.32 -17.37
N LEU A 162 14.70 0.21 -18.04
CA LEU A 162 14.52 1.27 -19.04
C LEU A 162 14.12 0.61 -20.37
N SER A 163 13.19 1.21 -21.09
CA SER A 163 12.85 0.79 -22.44
C SER A 163 14.05 0.92 -23.37
N LYS A 164 14.03 0.16 -24.48
CA LYS A 164 15.13 0.12 -25.45
C LYS A 164 15.50 1.49 -26.03
N ASP A 165 14.53 2.39 -26.13
CA ASP A 165 14.68 3.77 -26.60
C ASP A 165 15.02 4.76 -25.47
N GLY A 166 15.12 4.31 -24.22
CA GLY A 166 15.49 5.11 -23.07
C GLY A 166 14.36 5.98 -22.50
N THR A 167 13.15 5.93 -23.05
CA THR A 167 12.09 6.92 -22.76
C THR A 167 11.11 6.48 -21.67
N LYS A 168 11.02 5.19 -21.38
CA LYS A 168 10.05 4.62 -20.44
C LYS A 168 10.75 3.79 -19.38
N LEU A 169 10.28 3.92 -18.15
CA LEU A 169 10.72 3.10 -17.03
C LEU A 169 9.60 2.11 -16.69
N LYS A 170 9.92 0.81 -16.69
CA LYS A 170 9.03 -0.25 -16.20
C LYS A 170 9.50 -0.65 -14.81
N TYR A 171 8.57 -0.66 -13.86
CA TYR A 171 8.74 -1.27 -12.55
C TYR A 171 7.95 -2.57 -12.51
N SER A 172 8.60 -3.67 -12.17
CA SER A 172 7.94 -4.96 -11.97
C SER A 172 8.87 -5.94 -11.27
N HIS A 173 8.26 -6.99 -10.73
CA HIS A 173 8.97 -8.23 -10.46
C HIS A 173 9.53 -8.87 -11.77
N PRO A 174 10.62 -9.66 -11.71
CA PRO A 174 11.04 -10.51 -12.81
C PRO A 174 9.92 -11.45 -13.30
N ASP A 175 9.78 -11.59 -14.62
CA ASP A 175 8.81 -12.49 -15.27
C ASP A 175 9.23 -13.98 -15.15
N TRP A 176 9.56 -14.45 -13.95
CA TRP A 176 9.84 -15.86 -13.66
C TRP A 176 8.56 -16.57 -13.19
N GLU A 177 8.49 -17.89 -13.38
CA GLU A 177 7.29 -18.65 -13.02
C GLU A 177 7.05 -18.61 -11.50
N GLY A 178 5.85 -18.17 -11.11
CA GLY A 178 5.42 -18.08 -9.71
C GLY A 178 5.85 -16.83 -8.97
N GLU A 179 6.50 -15.88 -9.64
CA GLU A 179 6.94 -14.61 -9.05
C GLU A 179 5.93 -13.49 -9.27
N HIS A 180 5.54 -12.79 -8.20
CA HIS A 180 4.49 -11.78 -8.20
C HIS A 180 4.89 -10.58 -7.34
N ASP A 181 4.29 -9.41 -7.57
CA ASP A 181 4.50 -8.19 -6.79
C ASP A 181 3.24 -7.74 -6.02
N ASP A 182 2.18 -8.57 -5.97
CA ASP A 182 0.85 -8.16 -5.47
C ASP A 182 0.86 -7.61 -4.03
N GLU A 183 1.68 -8.18 -3.14
CA GLU A 183 1.74 -7.73 -1.74
C GLU A 183 2.48 -6.39 -1.61
N LEU A 184 3.54 -6.21 -2.39
CA LEU A 184 4.31 -4.99 -2.46
C LEU A 184 3.52 -3.86 -3.11
N GLU A 185 2.81 -4.12 -4.22
CA GLU A 185 1.97 -3.13 -4.90
C GLU A 185 0.81 -2.69 -4.01
N SER A 186 0.12 -3.62 -3.34
CA SER A 186 -0.92 -3.33 -2.35
C SER A 186 -0.37 -2.49 -1.18
N LEU A 187 0.81 -2.81 -0.65
CA LEU A 187 1.45 -2.02 0.41
C LEU A 187 1.83 -0.61 -0.05
N MET A 188 2.45 -0.48 -1.23
CA MET A 188 2.82 0.82 -1.78
C MET A 188 1.58 1.72 -2.00
N LEU A 189 0.45 1.14 -2.42
CA LEU A 189 -0.83 1.85 -2.53
C LEU A 189 -1.29 2.39 -1.18
N ALA A 190 -1.30 1.55 -0.14
CA ALA A 190 -1.70 1.96 1.21
C ALA A 190 -0.81 3.08 1.75
N CYS A 191 0.50 2.96 1.55
CA CYS A 191 1.47 3.98 1.95
C CYS A 191 1.32 5.29 1.16
N LEU A 192 1.03 5.23 -0.14
CA LEU A 192 0.76 6.43 -0.94
C LEU A 192 -0.54 7.10 -0.49
N CYS A 193 -1.57 6.30 -0.17
CA CYS A 193 -2.83 6.78 0.36
C CYS A 193 -2.62 7.57 1.66
N ALA A 194 -1.85 7.03 2.61
CA ALA A 194 -1.50 7.70 3.87
C ALA A 194 -0.76 9.03 3.66
N LYS A 195 0.11 9.14 2.65
CA LYS A 195 0.80 10.40 2.31
C LYS A 195 -0.14 11.45 1.70
N SER A 196 -1.17 11.04 0.98
CA SER A 196 -2.02 11.92 0.16
C SER A 196 -2.99 12.79 0.97
N ILE A 197 -3.19 12.51 2.26
CA ILE A 197 -4.05 13.33 3.11
C ILE A 197 -3.24 14.49 3.69
N PRO A 198 -3.61 15.75 3.39
CA PRO A 198 -3.02 16.90 4.06
C PRO A 198 -3.30 16.77 5.55
N THR A 199 -2.26 16.67 6.37
CA THR A 199 -2.44 16.82 7.82
C THR A 199 -2.88 18.24 8.08
N ILE A 200 -4.12 18.43 8.53
CA ILE A 200 -4.50 19.67 9.22
C ILE A 200 -3.68 19.65 10.50
N ASP A 201 -2.64 20.49 10.59
CA ASP A 201 -1.98 20.77 11.87
C ASP A 201 -3.03 21.45 12.77
N LEU A 202 -3.66 20.64 13.63
CA LEU A 202 -4.62 21.11 14.62
C LEU A 202 -3.96 21.99 15.69
N GLU A 203 -2.63 22.11 15.70
CA GLU A 203 -1.89 23.06 16.56
C GLU A 203 -2.27 24.52 16.28
N CYS A 204 -2.81 24.85 15.09
CA CYS A 204 -3.23 26.20 14.75
C CYS A 204 -4.63 26.60 15.24
N TYR A 205 -5.40 25.70 15.87
CA TYR A 205 -6.78 25.98 16.31
C TYR A 205 -6.97 26.14 17.83
N PHE A 206 -5.89 26.02 18.63
CA PHE A 206 -5.91 26.49 20.02
C PHE A 206 -5.52 27.96 20.07
N VAL A 207 -6.43 28.83 19.64
CA VAL A 207 -6.42 30.22 20.10
C VAL A 207 -6.81 30.17 21.58
N ASP A 208 -5.91 30.62 22.45
CA ASP A 208 -6.14 30.67 23.89
C ASP A 208 -7.53 31.23 24.22
N PRO A 209 -8.30 30.61 25.14
CA PRO A 209 -9.49 31.25 25.66
C PRO A 209 -9.04 32.49 26.44
N ILE A 210 -9.34 33.67 25.87
CA ILE A 210 -9.28 34.94 26.59
C ILE A 210 -10.28 34.84 27.74
N TRP A 211 -9.78 34.71 28.97
CA TRP A 211 -10.53 34.97 30.21
C TRP A 211 -10.15 36.35 30.74
#